data_AF-A0A965KQG6-F1
#
_entry.id   AF-A0A965KQG6-F1
#
_cell.length_a   1.000
_cell.length_b   1.000
_cell.length_c   1.000
_cell.angle_alpha   90.00
_cell.angle_beta   90.00
_cell.angle_gamma   90.00
#
_symmetry.space_group_name_H-M   'P 1'
#
loop_
_entity.id
_entity.type
_entity.pdbx_description
1 polymer ?
#
loop_
_entity_poly.entity_id
_entity_poly.type
_entity_poly.pdbx_seq_one_letter_code
_entity_poly.pdbx_strand_id
1 'polypeptide(L)' 'MWVLHDQEMLNMPAYDYRCATCNLSQEVNHGFNDRPMIPCPYCNAPMVKGFSSFAIHFKGKGFYSTDK' A
#
# COMPACT_ATOMS: atom_id res chain seq x y z
N MET A 1 -29.89 0.52 12.30
CA MET A 1 -28.73 -0.18 12.91
C MET A 1 -28.02 -1.04 11.86
N TRP A 2 -27.54 -0.45 10.75
CA TRP A 2 -26.76 -1.13 9.69
C TRP A 2 -25.85 -0.15 8.91
N VAL A 3 -25.54 1.04 9.45
CA VAL A 3 -24.77 2.09 8.73
C VAL A 3 -23.31 2.17 9.20
N LEU A 4 -22.97 1.56 10.34
CA LEU A 4 -21.63 1.72 10.95
C LEU A 4 -20.54 0.81 10.34
N HIS A 5 -20.91 -0.23 9.58
CA HIS A 5 -19.92 -1.15 9.00
C HIS A 5 -19.27 -0.62 7.70
N ASP A 6 -19.88 0.39 7.07
CA ASP A 6 -19.42 0.99 5.81
C ASP A 6 -18.38 2.11 6.03
N GLN A 7 -18.36 2.70 7.23
CA GLN A 7 -17.49 3.84 7.57
C GLN A 7 -16.07 3.45 8.02
N GLU A 8 -15.81 2.18 8.37
CA GLU A 8 -14.46 1.70 8.68
C GLU A 8 -13.59 1.51 7.42
N MET A 9 -14.22 1.30 6.26
CA MET A 9 -13.53 1.16 4.96
C MET A 9 -12.88 2.48 4.51
N LEU A 10 -13.46 3.63 4.87
CA LEU A 10 -12.94 4.94 4.47
C LEU A 10 -11.64 5.32 5.22
N ASN A 11 -11.38 4.68 6.36
CA ASN A 11 -10.21 4.97 7.19
C ASN A 11 -9.14 3.85 7.13
N MET A 12 -9.41 2.76 6.40
CA MET A 12 -8.49 1.66 6.21
C MET A 12 -7.68 1.92 4.93
N PRO A 13 -6.33 2.00 5.01
CA PRO A 13 -5.54 2.30 3.83
C PRO A 13 -5.63 1.16 2.80
N ALA A 14 -5.75 1.56 1.54
CA ALA A 14 -5.66 0.68 0.39
C ALA A 14 -4.19 0.39 0.04
N TYR A 15 -3.88 -0.86 -0.23
CA TYR A 15 -2.56 -1.28 -0.68
C TYR A 15 -2.66 -2.11 -1.97
N ASP A 16 -1.81 -1.81 -2.95
CA ASP A 16 -1.68 -2.62 -4.16
C ASP A 16 -0.89 -3.89 -3.86
N TYR A 17 -1.34 -5.02 -4.39
CA TYR A 17 -0.66 -6.31 -4.34
C TYR A 17 -0.55 -6.87 -5.75
N ARG A 18 0.62 -7.44 -6.07
CA ARG A 18 0.92 -8.05 -7.36
C ARG A 18 1.31 -9.51 -7.20
N CYS A 19 0.75 -10.36 -8.06
CA CYS A 19 1.11 -11.76 -8.14
C CYS A 19 2.35 -11.93 -9.02
N ALA A 20 3.38 -12.61 -8.51
CA ALA A 20 4.62 -12.87 -9.28
C ALA A 20 4.43 -13.90 -10.40
N THR A 21 3.40 -14.76 -10.31
CA THR A 21 3.18 -15.87 -11.25
C THR A 21 2.36 -15.45 -12.47
N CYS A 22 1.19 -14.83 -12.24
CA CYS A 22 0.25 -14.46 -13.30
C CYS A 22 0.20 -12.96 -13.58
N ASN A 23 0.98 -12.16 -12.86
CA ASN A 23 1.08 -10.73 -13.03
C ASN A 23 -0.22 -9.93 -12.75
N LEU A 24 -1.20 -10.55 -12.08
CA LEU A 24 -2.41 -9.86 -11.60
C LEU A 24 -2.04 -8.84 -10.52
N SER A 25 -2.55 -7.62 -10.65
CA SER A 25 -2.57 -6.61 -9.58
C SER A 25 -3.97 -6.47 -9.01
N GLN A 26 -4.07 -6.31 -7.68
CA GLN A 26 -5.33 -6.08 -6.97
C GLN A 26 -5.13 -5.14 -5.79
N GLU A 27 -6.15 -4.35 -5.46
CA GLU A 27 -6.15 -3.45 -4.31
C GLU A 27 -6.80 -4.13 -3.10
N VAL A 28 -6.16 -4.04 -1.93
CA VAL A 28 -6.64 -4.62 -0.68
C VAL A 28 -6.57 -3.59 0.43
N ASN A 29 -7.72 -3.37 1.09
CA ASN A 29 -7.83 -2.51 2.27
C ASN A 29 -7.50 -3.32 3.53
N HIS A 30 -6.48 -2.90 4.28
CA HIS A 30 -6.20 -3.48 5.59
C HIS A 30 -5.50 -2.48 6.52
N GLY A 31 -5.55 -2.70 7.83
CA GLY A 31 -4.90 -1.84 8.80
C GLY A 31 -3.38 -1.86 8.66
N PHE A 32 -2.72 -0.79 9.08
CA PHE A 32 -1.25 -0.68 9.00
C PHE A 32 -0.53 -1.79 9.79
N ASN A 33 -1.10 -2.21 10.92
CA ASN A 33 -0.53 -3.27 11.76
C ASN A 33 -1.04 -4.67 11.39
N ASP A 34 -1.94 -4.78 10.41
CA ASP A 34 -2.45 -6.06 9.95
C ASP A 34 -1.43 -6.73 9.02
N ARG A 35 -1.36 -8.06 9.12
CA ARG A 35 -0.52 -8.90 8.25
C ARG A 35 -1.41 -9.90 7.50
N PRO A 36 -2.26 -9.44 6.56
CA PRO A 36 -3.12 -10.35 5.82
C PRO A 36 -2.30 -11.24 4.90
N MET A 37 -2.65 -12.53 4.85
CA MET A 37 -2.18 -13.43 3.81
C MET A 37 -3.09 -13.27 2.60
N ILE A 38 -2.52 -12.81 1.47
CA ILE A 38 -3.29 -12.49 0.27
C ILE A 38 -2.95 -13.50 -0.84
N PRO A 39 -3.78 -14.53 -1.05
CA PRO A 39 -3.61 -15.48 -2.15
C PRO A 39 -4.12 -14.89 -3.46
N CYS A 40 -3.47 -15.25 -4.58
CA CYS A 40 -3.95 -14.90 -5.91
C CYS A 40 -5.21 -15.71 -6.28
N PRO A 41 -6.29 -15.06 -6.76
CA PRO A 41 -7.54 -15.76 -7.12
C PRO A 41 -7.41 -16.72 -8.32
N TYR A 42 -6.36 -16.59 -9.13
CA TYR A 42 -6.17 -17.44 -10.32
C TYR A 42 -5.20 -18.60 -10.11
N CYS A 43 -4.13 -18.40 -9.35
CA CYS A 43 -3.05 -19.39 -9.21
C CYS A 43 -2.74 -19.76 -7.76
N ASN A 44 -3.46 -19.18 -6.79
CA ASN A 44 -3.30 -19.42 -5.35
C ASN A 44 -1.89 -19.16 -4.79
N ALA A 45 -1.03 -18.50 -5.56
CA ALA A 45 0.31 -18.10 -5.12
C ALA A 45 0.22 -16.89 -4.18
N PRO A 46 1.16 -16.74 -3.23
CA PRO A 46 1.20 -15.56 -2.37
C PRO A 46 1.48 -14.30 -3.19
N MET A 47 0.69 -13.25 -2.95
CA MET A 47 0.88 -11.95 -3.59
C MET A 47 1.81 -11.07 -2.75
N VAL A 48 2.60 -10.24 -3.42
CA VAL A 48 3.51 -9.29 -2.79
C VAL A 48 2.97 -7.88 -2.89
N LYS A 49 3.17 -7.07 -1.84
CA LYS A 49 2.74 -5.67 -1.84
C LYS A 49 3.49 -4.90 -2.94
N GLY A 50 2.74 -4.28 -3.84
CA GLY A 50 3.24 -3.43 -4.90
C GLY A 50 3.76 -2.12 -4.32
N PHE A 51 5.01 -1.78 -4.63
CA PHE A 51 5.56 -0.46 -4.37
C PHE A 51 5.51 0.34 -5.66
N SER A 52 4.68 1.39 -5.69
CA SER A 52 4.69 2.33 -6.79
C SER A 52 5.86 3.31 -6.62
N SER A 53 6.68 3.46 -7.67
CA SER A 53 7.78 4.41 -7.70
C SER A 53 7.23 5.81 -7.99
N PHE A 54 6.76 6.52 -6.97
CA PHE A 54 6.45 7.94 -7.11
C PHE A 54 7.74 8.77 -7.08
N ALA A 55 7.86 9.73 -7.99
CA ALA A 55 8.96 10.69 -7.95
C ALA A 55 8.83 11.56 -6.70
N ILE A 56 9.76 11.40 -5.75
CA ILE A 56 9.87 12.28 -4.59
C ILE A 56 10.57 13.57 -5.01
N HIS A 57 9.90 14.71 -4.85
CA HIS A 57 10.45 16.02 -5.15
C HIS A 57 10.89 16.71 -3.85
N PHE A 58 12.19 16.74 -3.58
CA PHE A 58 12.75 17.52 -2.47
C PHE A 58 12.95 18.98 -2.89
N LYS A 59 12.06 19.88 -2.46
CA LYS A 59 12.28 21.34 -2.56
C LYS A 59 12.83 21.85 -1.23
N GLY A 60 14.15 21.82 -1.06
CA GLY A 60 14.86 22.42 0.09
C GLY A 60 15.76 23.57 -0.37
N LYS A 61 15.76 24.70 0.34
CA LYS A 61 16.66 25.84 0.06
C LYS A 61 18.13 25.60 0.45
N GLY A 62 18.55 24.34 0.59
CA GLY A 62 19.88 23.95 1.09
C GLY A 62 20.04 24.26 2.57
N PHE A 63 20.33 23.25 3.39
CA PHE A 63 20.80 23.46 4.75
C PHE A 63 22.32 23.57 4.67
N TYR A 64 22.84 24.77 4.46
CA TYR A 64 24.27 25.05 4.60
C TYR A 64 24.50 25.61 6.01
N SER A 65 25.05 24.78 6.91
CA SER A 65 25.75 25.27 8.09
C SER A 65 27.21 25.44 7.70
N THR A 66 27.67 26.68 7.56
CA THR A 66 29.10 26.97 7.50
C THR A 66 29.59 27.07 8.93
N ASP A 67 30.25 26.03 9.43
CA ASP A 67 31.03 26.14 10.67
C ASP A 67 32.18 27.14 10.44
N LYS A 68 32.27 28.13 11.33
CA LYS A 68 33.28 29.20 11.32
C LYS A 68 34.59 28.76 11.96
#